data_AF-A0A5E8MNC4-F1
#
_entry.id   AF-A0A5E8MNC4-F1
#
_cell.length_a   1.000
_cell.length_b   1.000
_cell.length_c   1.000
_cell.angle_alpha   90.00
_cell.angle_beta   90.00
_cell.angle_gamma   90.00
#
_symmetry.space_group_name_H-M   'P 1'
#
loop_
_entity.id
_entity.type
_entity.pdbx_description
1 polymer ?
#
loop_
_entity_poly.entity_id
_entity_poly.type
_entity_poly.pdbx_seq_one_letter_code
_entity_poly.pdbx_strand_id
1 'polypeptide(L)'
;MIEKSKLLQTYPTAAEVKAARESTGLSTDEIANLFGLSDGSAWRKKEIQKQGSKNTRLLKPMEFEMLLLIAGTHPNLKITDK
;
A
#
# COMPACT_ATOMS: atom_id res chain seq x y z
N MET A 1 31.50 4.12 1.24
CA MET A 1 30.47 3.06 1.28
C MET A 1 29.13 3.79 1.31
N ILE A 2 28.36 3.78 0.23
CA ILE A 2 27.08 4.51 0.19
C ILE A 2 26.06 3.66 0.96
N GLU A 3 25.49 4.19 2.03
CA GLU A 3 24.39 3.52 2.72
C GLU A 3 23.21 3.38 1.74
N LYS A 4 22.82 2.14 1.44
CA LYS A 4 21.61 1.88 0.67
C LYS A 4 20.42 2.26 1.53
N SER A 5 19.44 2.95 0.94
CA SER A 5 18.18 3.28 1.60
C SER A 5 17.51 2.02 2.14
N LYS A 6 16.95 2.10 3.36
CA LYS A 6 16.14 1.01 3.95
C LYS A 6 14.76 0.87 3.29
N LEU A 7 14.41 1.81 2.41
CA LEU A 7 13.15 1.83 1.70
C LEU A 7 13.10 0.75 0.62
N LEU A 8 11.95 0.09 0.45
CA LEU A 8 11.80 -0.94 -0.58
C LEU A 8 11.75 -0.35 -1.98
N GLN A 9 11.01 0.75 -2.15
CA GLN A 9 10.79 1.41 -3.46
C GLN A 9 10.27 0.46 -4.56
N THR A 10 9.55 -0.59 -4.18
CA THR A 10 9.00 -1.58 -5.10
C THR A 10 7.56 -1.24 -5.51
N TYR A 11 7.21 -1.57 -6.75
CA TYR A 11 5.81 -1.50 -7.21
C TYR A 11 5.10 -2.78 -6.81
N PRO A 12 4.04 -2.71 -5.99
CA PRO A 12 3.30 -3.89 -5.59
C PRO A 12 2.36 -4.37 -6.70
N THR A 13 2.08 -5.66 -6.68
CA THR A 13 0.94 -6.26 -7.38
C THR A 13 -0.36 -5.92 -6.65
N ALA A 14 -1.47 -5.96 -7.39
CA ALA A 14 -2.80 -5.79 -6.80
C ALA A 14 -3.11 -6.76 -5.65
N ALA A 15 -2.59 -8.00 -5.72
CA ALA A 15 -2.75 -9.00 -4.68
C ALA A 15 -1.98 -8.65 -3.40
N GLU A 16 -0.75 -8.13 -3.53
CA GLU A 16 0.05 -7.67 -2.39
C GLU A 16 -0.58 -6.46 -1.70
N VAL A 17 -1.12 -5.50 -2.46
CA VAL A 17 -1.86 -4.36 -1.89
C VAL A 17 -3.04 -4.83 -1.05
N LYS A 18 -3.82 -5.78 -1.57
CA LYS A 18 -4.98 -6.34 -0.85
C LYS A 18 -4.56 -7.06 0.43
N ALA A 19 -3.56 -7.94 0.35
CA ALA A 19 -3.08 -8.69 1.50
C ALA A 19 -2.50 -7.77 2.60
N ALA A 20 -1.78 -6.72 2.21
CA ALA A 20 -1.25 -5.73 3.13
C ALA A 20 -2.38 -4.95 3.81
N ARG A 21 -3.43 -4.52 3.09
CA ARG A 21 -4.62 -3.91 3.71
C ARG A 21 -5.28 -4.87 4.68
N GLU A 22 -5.52 -6.13 4.30
CA GLU A 22 -6.21 -7.08 5.18
C GLU A 22 -5.43 -7.34 6.47
N SER A 23 -4.10 -7.27 6.42
CA SER A 23 -3.23 -7.38 7.60
C SER A 23 -3.35 -6.19 8.56
N THR A 24 -3.82 -5.03 8.10
CA THR A 24 -4.16 -3.89 8.98
C THR A 24 -5.48 -4.08 9.72
N GLY A 25 -6.34 -5.00 9.28
CA GLY A 25 -7.72 -5.12 9.75
C GLY A 25 -8.69 -4.06 9.22
N LEU A 26 -8.22 -3.13 8.37
CA LEU A 26 -9.04 -2.05 7.84
C LEU A 26 -9.88 -2.48 6.63
N SER A 27 -11.10 -1.98 6.57
CA SER A 27 -11.97 -2.04 5.40
C SER A 27 -11.43 -1.17 4.24
N THR A 28 -12.01 -1.32 3.05
CA THR A 28 -11.64 -0.51 1.89
C THR A 28 -11.95 0.98 2.09
N ASP A 29 -12.99 1.32 2.84
CA ASP A 29 -13.37 2.71 3.12
C ASP A 29 -12.46 3.34 4.17
N GLU A 30 -12.10 2.61 5.23
CA GLU A 30 -11.18 3.10 6.27
C GLU A 30 -9.79 3.38 5.71
N ILE A 31 -9.24 2.47 4.90
CA ILE A 31 -7.94 2.69 4.27
C ILE A 31 -8.01 3.80 3.21
N ALA A 32 -9.13 3.94 2.49
CA ALA A 32 -9.31 5.03 1.54
C ALA A 32 -9.24 6.38 2.25
N ASN A 33 -9.92 6.52 3.38
CA ASN A 33 -9.87 7.72 4.22
C ASN A 33 -8.45 8.00 4.71
N LEU A 34 -7.73 6.97 5.17
CA LEU A 34 -6.35 7.11 5.64
C LEU A 34 -5.41 7.63 4.54
N PHE A 35 -5.62 7.18 3.30
CA PHE A 35 -4.83 7.60 2.13
C PHE A 35 -5.40 8.84 1.41
N GLY A 36 -6.40 9.53 1.98
CA GLY A 36 -6.98 10.75 1.41
C GLY A 36 -7.72 10.53 0.08
N LEU A 37 -8.27 9.33 -0.13
CA LEU A 37 -9.11 9.00 -1.29
C LEU A 37 -10.59 9.32 -1.01
N SER A 38 -11.38 9.43 -2.08
CA SER A 38 -12.79 9.81 -1.98
C SER A 38 -13.69 8.77 -1.31
N ASP A 39 -13.41 7.48 -1.53
CA ASP A 39 -14.23 6.35 -1.08
C ASP A 39 -13.47 5.01 -1.24
N GLY A 40 -14.02 3.93 -0.69
CA GLY A 40 -13.44 2.59 -0.80
C GLY A 40 -13.38 2.04 -2.24
N SER A 41 -14.18 2.54 -3.18
CA SER A 41 -14.09 2.14 -4.59
C SER A 41 -12.80 2.66 -5.25
N ALA A 42 -12.34 3.85 -4.83
CA ALA A 42 -11.06 4.40 -5.26
C ALA A 42 -9.89 3.53 -4.78
N TRP A 43 -9.96 3.01 -3.55
CA TRP A 43 -8.99 2.04 -3.05
C TRP A 43 -9.07 0.70 -3.79
N ARG A 44 -10.27 0.16 -3.97
CA ARG A 44 -10.49 -1.14 -4.62
C ARG A 44 -9.89 -1.23 -6.03
N LYS A 45 -9.81 -0.10 -6.75
CA LYS A 45 -9.11 -0.02 -8.05
C LYS A 45 -7.61 -0.29 -7.95
N LYS A 46 -6.99 -0.06 -6.80
CA LYS A 46 -5.58 -0.39 -6.51
C LYS A 46 -5.39 -1.89 -6.23
N GLU A 47 -6.44 -2.58 -5.81
CA GLU A 47 -6.47 -4.03 -5.51
C GLU A 47 -6.93 -4.91 -6.68
N ILE A 48 -7.24 -4.30 -7.83
CA ILE A 48 -7.70 -5.02 -9.02
C ILE A 48 -6.80 -4.68 -10.20
N GLN A 49 -6.04 -5.69 -10.66
CA GLN A 49 -5.33 -5.63 -11.92
C GLN A 49 -5.90 -6.71 -12.84
N LYS A 50 -6.72 -6.29 -13.82
CA LYS A 50 -7.17 -7.18 -14.89
C LYS A 50 -6.08 -7.28 -15.97
N GLN A 51 -5.87 -8.48 -16.51
CA GLN A 51 -4.98 -8.70 -17.64
C GLN A 51 -5.41 -7.82 -18.83
N GLY A 52 -4.48 -7.07 -19.42
CA GLY A 52 -4.78 -6.10 -20.50
C GLY A 52 -5.37 -4.76 -20.05
N SER A 53 -5.54 -4.53 -18.74
CA SER A 53 -6.05 -3.26 -18.22
C SER A 53 -5.00 -2.15 -18.29
N LYS A 54 -5.40 -0.98 -18.82
CA LYS A 54 -4.62 0.27 -18.77
C LYS A 54 -4.82 1.03 -17.46
N ASN A 55 -5.05 0.33 -16.34
CA ASN A 55 -5.28 1.00 -15.06
C ASN A 55 -4.00 1.71 -14.61
N THR A 56 -3.96 3.03 -14.76
CA THR A 56 -2.84 3.88 -14.35
C THR A 56 -2.87 4.27 -12.88
N ARG A 57 -3.94 3.91 -12.15
CA ARG A 57 -4.16 4.28 -10.75
C ARG A 57 -3.69 3.19 -9.78
N LEU A 58 -2.53 2.61 -10.05
CA LEU A 58 -1.89 1.64 -9.15
C LEU A 58 -1.31 2.33 -7.91
N LEU A 59 -1.15 1.57 -6.84
CA LEU A 59 -0.49 2.05 -5.62
C LEU A 59 0.99 2.34 -5.94
N LYS A 60 1.45 3.56 -5.65
CA LYS A 60 2.84 3.95 -5.85
C LYS A 60 3.75 3.28 -4.81
N PRO A 61 5.06 3.13 -5.07
CA PRO A 61 5.98 2.48 -4.13
C PRO A 61 5.96 3.11 -2.73
N MET A 62 5.93 4.45 -2.64
CA MET A 62 5.89 5.13 -1.33
C MET A 62 4.55 4.95 -0.60
N GLU A 63 3.44 4.81 -1.35
CA GLU A 63 2.14 4.52 -0.74
C GLU A 63 2.10 3.07 -0.22
N PHE A 64 2.75 2.15 -0.93
CA PHE A 64 2.89 0.76 -0.48
C PHE A 64 3.79 0.63 0.76
N GLU A 65 4.89 1.39 0.80
CA GLU A 65 5.76 1.49 1.97
C GLU A 65 4.95 1.87 3.22
N MET A 66 4.12 2.91 3.10
CA MET A 66 3.24 3.37 4.17
C MET A 66 2.21 2.31 4.57
N LEU A 67 1.62 1.61 3.59
CA LEU A 67 0.66 0.54 3.85
C LEU A 67 1.28 -0.60 4.67
N LEU A 68 2.50 -1.02 4.34
CA LEU A 68 3.24 -2.05 5.09
C LEU A 68 3.61 -1.58 6.51
N LEU A 69 3.93 -0.30 6.67
CA LEU A 69 4.23 0.28 7.98
C LEU A 69 2.99 0.28 8.89
N ILE A 70 1.84 0.68 8.35
CA ILE A 70 0.55 0.66 9.07
C ILE A 70 0.15 -0.78 9.40
N ALA A 71 0.39 -1.72 8.47
CA ALA A 71 0.14 -3.14 8.69
C ALA A 71 1.11 -3.77 9.70
N GLY A 72 2.20 -3.09 10.07
CA GLY A 72 3.25 -3.65 10.90
C GLY A 72 4.04 -4.78 10.23
N THR A 73 3.90 -4.95 8.91
CA THR A 73 4.54 -6.02 8.12
C THR A 73 5.76 -5.54 7.34
N HIS A 74 6.14 -4.28 7.51
CA HIS A 74 7.29 -3.72 6.81
C HIS A 74 8.61 -4.41 7.24
N PRO A 75 9.42 -4.92 6.28
CA PRO A 75 10.57 -5.77 6.62
C PRO A 75 11.71 -5.03 7.31
N ASN A 76 11.91 -3.74 6.99
CA ASN A 76 13.09 -2.98 7.45
C ASN A 76 12.80 -1.88 8.48
N LEU A 77 11.53 -1.54 8.68
CA LEU A 77 11.10 -0.31 9.36
C LEU A 77 9.85 -0.61 10.18
N LYS A 78 9.62 0.17 11.23
CA LYS A 78 8.43 0.07 12.09
C LYS A 78 8.03 1.47 12.53
N ILE A 79 6.73 1.72 12.66
CA ILE A 79 6.23 2.94 13.29
C ILE A 79 6.50 2.85 14.80
N THR A 80 7.19 3.85 15.34
CA THR A 80 7.44 3.98 16.77
C THR A 80 6.79 5.27 17.26
N ASP A 81 6.17 5.22 18.43
CA ASP A 81 5.76 6.44 19.14
C ASP A 81 6.99 7.30 19.48
N LYS A 82 6.76 8.60 19.66
CA LYS A 82 7.79 9.58 20.07
C LYS A 82 8.08 9.50 21.56
#